data_AF-A0AAE3NUV9-F1
#
_entry.id   AF-A0AAE3NUV9-F1
#
_cell.length_a   1.000
_cell.length_b   1.000
_cell.length_c   1.000
_cell.angle_alpha   90.00
_cell.angle_beta   90.00
_cell.angle_gamma   90.00
#
_symmetry.space_group_name_H-M   'P 1'
#
loop_
_entity.id
_entity.type
_entity.pdbx_description
1 polymer ?
#
loop_
_entity_poly.entity_id
_entity_poly.type
_entity_poly.pdbx_seq_one_letter_code
_entity_poly.pdbx_strand_id
1 'polypeptide(L)' 'MKHLAIAAVIAALAGPAFAFQCPQDMAAIDAALETADLSEEDMARVEELRATGEAEHAAGNHQASVDALAEAKAILGI' A
#
# COMPACT_ATOMS: atom_id res chain seq x y z
N MET A 1 15.43 -20.87 26.72
CA MET A 1 14.36 -21.58 25.97
C MET A 1 13.02 -20.84 25.96
N LYS A 2 12.53 -20.28 27.08
CA LYS A 2 11.28 -19.47 27.13
C LYS A 2 11.27 -18.26 26.17
N HIS A 3 12.38 -17.54 26.05
CA HIS A 3 12.47 -16.36 25.17
C HIS A 3 12.46 -16.69 23.68
N LEU A 4 12.95 -17.88 23.28
CA LEU A 4 12.94 -18.33 21.89
C LEU A 4 11.51 -18.68 21.43
N ALA A 5 10.70 -19.24 22.32
CA ALA A 5 9.29 -19.49 22.05
C ALA A 5 8.50 -18.18 21.88
N ILE A 6 8.81 -17.14 22.67
CA ILE A 6 8.17 -15.82 22.54
C ILE A 6 8.56 -15.13 21.22
N ALA A 7 9.84 -15.19 20.83
CA ALA A 7 10.31 -14.62 19.57
C ALA A 7 9.68 -15.31 18.34
N ALA A 8 9.48 -16.63 18.39
CA ALA A 8 8.84 -17.39 17.32
C ALA A 8 7.36 -17.02 17.12
N VAL A 9 6.63 -16.73 18.21
CA VAL A 9 5.23 -16.30 18.15
C VAL A 9 5.11 -14.89 17.54
N ILE A 10 6.02 -13.97 17.85
CA ILE A 10 6.00 -12.61 17.29
C ILE A 10 6.32 -12.63 15.78
N ALA A 11 7.29 -13.44 15.34
CA ALA A 11 7.63 -13.57 13.92
C ALA A 11 6.47 -14.14 13.08
N ALA A 12 5.71 -15.09 13.63
CA ALA A 12 4.54 -15.66 12.96
C ALA A 12 3.38 -14.66 12.78
N LEU A 13 3.32 -13.60 13.60
CA LEU A 13 2.30 -12.55 13.53
C LEU A 13 2.66 -11.38 12.59
N ALA A 14 3.91 -11.29 12.14
CA ALA A 14 4.34 -10.24 11.20
C ALA A 14 3.96 -10.54 9.74
N GLY A 15 3.85 -11.83 9.37
CA GLY A 15 3.49 -12.27 8.02
C GLY A 15 2.12 -11.81 7.52
N PRO A 16 1.05 -11.89 8.34
CA PRO A 16 -0.29 -11.44 7.93
C PRO A 16 -0.36 -9.95 7.58
N ALA A 17 0.39 -9.08 8.26
CA ALA A 17 0.32 -7.64 8.02
C ALA A 17 0.82 -7.26 6.60
N PHE A 18 1.86 -7.94 6.11
CA PHE A 18 2.38 -7.71 4.75
C PHE A 18 1.46 -8.26 3.66
N ALA A 19 0.71 -9.33 3.92
CA ALA A 19 -0.20 -9.91 2.93
C ALA A 19 -1.35 -8.98 2.52
N PHE A 20 -1.70 -8.00 3.37
CA PHE A 20 -2.81 -7.07 3.13
C PHE A 20 -2.38 -5.63 2.83
N GLN A 21 -1.07 -5.35 2.70
CA GLN A 21 -0.58 -3.99 2.51
C GLN A 21 -1.10 -3.34 1.22
N CYS A 22 -0.90 -3.96 0.05
CA CYS A 22 -1.31 -3.35 -1.22
C CYS A 22 -2.83 -3.09 -1.27
N PRO A 23 -3.70 -4.05 -0.88
CA PRO A 23 -5.14 -3.79 -0.79
C PRO A 23 -5.52 -2.68 0.19
N GLN A 24 -4.85 -2.56 1.34
CA GLN A 24 -5.10 -1.46 2.28
C GLN A 24 -4.66 -0.11 1.72
N ASP A 25 -3.48 -0.05 1.11
CA ASP A 25 -2.96 1.18 0.52
C ASP A 25 -3.86 1.67 -0.63
N MET A 26 -4.32 0.77 -1.50
CA MET A 26 -5.30 1.10 -2.55
C MET A 26 -6.59 1.67 -1.95
N ALA A 27 -7.16 1.02 -0.92
CA ALA A 27 -8.37 1.50 -0.27
C ALA A 27 -8.18 2.87 0.42
N ALA A 28 -7.01 3.11 1.01
CA ALA A 28 -6.69 4.40 1.63
C ALA A 28 -6.55 5.52 0.59
N ILE A 29 -5.93 5.23 -0.56
CA ILE A 29 -5.85 6.15 -1.70
C ILE A 29 -7.25 6.46 -2.23
N ASP A 30 -8.07 5.43 -2.47
CA ASP A 30 -9.45 5.58 -2.96
C ASP A 30 -10.28 6.48 -2.02
N ALA A 31 -10.16 6.30 -0.70
CA ALA A 31 -10.85 7.13 0.28
C ALA A 31 -10.32 8.58 0.31
N ALA A 32 -9.01 8.78 0.16
CA ALA A 32 -8.42 10.12 0.15
C ALA A 32 -8.83 10.91 -1.10
N LEU A 33 -8.91 10.25 -2.25
CA LEU A 33 -9.33 10.85 -3.53
C LEU A 33 -10.74 11.45 -3.48
N GLU A 34 -11.64 10.94 -2.64
CA GLU A 34 -13.00 11.50 -2.47
C GLU A 34 -13.00 12.95 -1.97
N THR A 35 -11.94 13.36 -1.27
CA THR A 35 -11.87 14.68 -0.61
C THR A 35 -10.56 15.42 -0.88
N ALA A 36 -9.69 14.88 -1.74
CA ALA A 36 -8.38 15.44 -2.03
C ALA A 36 -8.48 16.83 -2.70
N ASP A 37 -7.74 17.79 -2.16
CA ASP A 37 -7.54 19.11 -2.74
C ASP A 37 -6.14 19.15 -3.39
N LEU A 38 -6.06 18.62 -4.62
CA LEU A 38 -4.85 18.50 -5.40
C LEU A 38 -4.96 19.30 -6.71
N SER A 39 -3.82 19.60 -7.33
CA SER A 39 -3.81 20.08 -8.71
C SER A 39 -4.35 19.00 -9.67
N GLU A 40 -4.83 19.38 -10.85
CA GLU A 40 -5.28 18.41 -11.87
C GLU A 40 -4.15 17.44 -12.26
N GLU A 41 -2.91 17.91 -12.29
CA GLU A 41 -1.73 17.09 -12.59
C GLU A 41 -1.47 16.06 -11.48
N ASP A 42 -1.49 16.49 -10.21
CA ASP A 42 -1.28 15.60 -9.07
C ASP A 42 -2.41 14.57 -8.94
N MET A 43 -3.66 15.00 -9.18
CA MET A 43 -4.82 14.10 -9.19
C MET A 43 -4.65 12.98 -10.23
N ALA A 44 -4.33 13.35 -11.47
CA ALA A 44 -4.10 12.39 -12.55
C ALA A 44 -2.94 11.44 -12.23
N ARG A 45 -1.87 11.94 -11.59
CA ARG A 45 -0.73 11.13 -11.19
C ARG A 45 -1.09 10.12 -10.11
N VAL A 46 -1.88 10.52 -9.10
CA VAL A 46 -2.35 9.62 -8.05
C VAL A 46 -3.24 8.52 -8.63
N GLU A 47 -4.16 8.86 -9.53
CA GLU A 47 -5.02 7.88 -10.21
C GLU A 47 -4.21 6.87 -11.05
N GLU A 48 -3.21 7.33 -11.79
CA GLU A 48 -2.31 6.48 -12.56
C GLU A 48 -1.52 5.53 -11.66
N LEU A 49 -0.94 6.05 -10.56
CA LEU A 49 -0.18 5.25 -9.61
C LEU A 49 -1.07 4.24 -8.88
N ARG A 50 -2.30 4.61 -8.54
CA ARG A 50 -3.31 3.70 -7.96
C ARG A 50 -3.61 2.56 -8.92
N ALA A 51 -3.90 2.88 -10.19
CA ALA A 51 -4.19 1.87 -11.22
C ALA A 51 -2.98 0.96 -11.48
N THR A 52 -1.78 1.53 -11.53
CA THR A 52 -0.51 0.78 -11.66
C THR A 52 -0.32 -0.15 -10.47
N GLY A 53 -0.56 0.34 -9.25
CA GLY A 53 -0.49 -0.47 -8.04
C GLY A 53 -1.41 -1.68 -8.06
N GLU A 54 -2.66 -1.51 -8.53
CA GLU A 54 -3.61 -2.60 -8.70
C GLU A 54 -3.15 -3.61 -9.76
N ALA A 55 -2.68 -3.14 -10.91
CA ALA A 55 -2.20 -3.99 -11.99
C ALA A 55 -0.99 -4.83 -11.58
N GLU A 56 0.00 -4.22 -10.91
CA GLU A 56 1.18 -4.92 -10.39
C GLU A 56 0.81 -5.92 -9.29
N HIS A 57 -0.17 -5.59 -8.43
CA HIS A 57 -0.70 -6.53 -7.44
C HIS A 57 -1.33 -7.76 -8.12
N ALA A 58 -2.20 -7.54 -9.11
CA ALA A 58 -2.86 -8.61 -9.87
C ALA A 58 -1.86 -9.48 -10.65
N ALA A 59 -0.74 -8.90 -11.10
CA ALA A 59 0.36 -9.61 -11.74
C ALA A 59 1.27 -10.39 -10.77
N GLY A 60 1.10 -10.22 -9.45
CA GLY A 60 1.95 -10.82 -8.42
C GLY A 60 3.25 -10.06 -8.15
N ASN A 61 3.46 -8.91 -8.79
CA ASN A 61 4.63 -8.05 -8.62
C ASN A 61 4.45 -7.13 -7.40
N HIS A 62 4.36 -7.73 -6.21
CA HIS A 62 4.00 -7.01 -4.99
C HIS A 62 4.90 -5.82 -4.66
N GLN A 63 6.21 -5.91 -4.89
CA GLN A 63 7.10 -4.78 -4.61
C GLN A 63 6.79 -3.58 -5.52
N ALA A 64 6.56 -3.80 -6.82
CA ALA A 64 6.21 -2.74 -7.75
C ALA A 64 4.86 -2.11 -7.39
N SER A 65 3.90 -2.91 -6.94
CA SER A 65 2.63 -2.42 -6.40
C SER A 65 2.85 -1.51 -5.18
N VAL A 66 3.64 -1.96 -4.20
CA VAL A 66 3.98 -1.17 -3.01
C VAL A 66 4.66 0.14 -3.37
N ASP A 67 5.62 0.13 -4.29
CA ASP A 67 6.38 1.32 -4.67
C ASP A 67 5.48 2.36 -5.35
N ALA A 68 4.61 1.94 -6.28
CA ALA A 68 3.65 2.83 -6.94
C ALA A 68 2.64 3.42 -5.95
N LEU A 69 2.08 2.58 -5.07
CA LEU A 69 1.12 3.02 -4.06
C LEU A 69 1.77 3.93 -3.01
N ALA A 70 3.05 3.73 -2.68
CA ALA A 70 3.79 4.62 -1.79
C ALA A 70 4.00 6.02 -2.40
N GLU A 71 4.29 6.11 -3.69
CA GLU A 71 4.37 7.40 -4.41
C GLU A 71 3.01 8.12 -4.42
N ALA A 72 1.91 7.40 -4.67
CA ALA A 72 0.56 7.95 -4.64
C ALA A 72 0.21 8.52 -3.26
N LYS A 73 0.48 7.76 -2.20
CA LYS A 73 0.28 8.19 -0.81
C LYS A 73 1.11 9.41 -0.44
N ALA A 74 2.34 9.50 -0.94
CA ALA A 74 3.19 10.67 -0.70
C ALA A 74 2.61 11.96 -1.31
N ILE A 75 2.02 11.88 -2.51
CA ILE A 75 1.32 13.01 -3.15
C ILE A 75 0.08 13.40 -2.34
N LEU A 76 -0.68 12.41 -1.87
CA LEU A 76 -1.87 12.61 -1.03
C LEU A 76 -1.55 13.05 0.42
N GLY A 77 -0.31 12.91 0.86
CA GLY A 77 0.13 13.22 2.22
C GLY A 77 -0.38 12.24 3.28
N ILE A 78 -0.57 10.96 2.92
CA ILE A 78 -1.07 9.88 3.81
C ILE A 78 -0.07 8.74 4.02
#